data_AF-A0A3L7SRT0-F1
#
_entry.id   AF-A0A3L7SRT0-F1
#
_cell.length_a   1.000
_cell.length_b   1.000
_cell.length_c   1.000
_cell.angle_alpha   90.00
_cell.angle_beta   90.00
_cell.angle_gamma   90.00
#
_symmetry.space_group_name_H-M   'P 1'
#
loop_
_entity.id
_entity.type
_entity.pdbx_description
1 polymer ?
#
loop_
_entity_poly.entity_id
_entity_poly.type
_entity_poly.pdbx_seq_one_letter_code
_entity_poly.pdbx_strand_id
1 'polypeptide(L)'
;AQACQQAGWGVQAQAPVQLLARLERLPAQELKFRDARNGNGVTTATMQPFKADLEIRRGNELLWSRGTQNYPPTLLFLGEGETVQQAVTKWERPHQDFFTSLHLPPRIPRHDGPTKPGYSLFRSGTWEDVSLPASKPAPAAGQPPIAPPRR
;
A
#
# COMPACT_ATOMS: atom_id res chain seq x y z
N ALA A 1 14.66 -11.92 -15.95
CA ALA A 1 16.06 -11.50 -16.18
C ALA A 1 16.22 -10.79 -17.52
N GLN A 2 15.81 -11.42 -18.64
CA GLN A 2 15.99 -10.88 -19.99
C GLN A 2 15.32 -9.51 -20.22
N ALA A 3 14.08 -9.31 -19.74
CA ALA A 3 13.40 -8.02 -19.81
C ALA A 3 14.12 -6.88 -19.05
N CYS A 4 14.75 -7.18 -17.92
CA CYS A 4 15.52 -6.20 -17.14
C CYS A 4 16.82 -5.82 -17.86
N GLN A 5 17.50 -6.79 -18.47
CA GLN A 5 18.71 -6.53 -19.27
C GLN A 5 18.41 -5.68 -20.50
N GLN A 6 17.29 -5.94 -21.18
CA GLN A 6 16.80 -5.13 -22.31
C GLN A 6 16.49 -3.68 -21.92
N ALA A 7 16.04 -3.47 -20.67
CA ALA A 7 15.84 -2.14 -20.10
C ALA A 7 17.13 -1.47 -19.59
N GLY A 8 18.31 -2.06 -19.85
CA GLY A 8 19.61 -1.50 -19.48
C GLY A 8 20.05 -1.77 -18.04
N TRP A 9 19.35 -2.64 -17.30
CA TRP A 9 19.69 -2.96 -15.92
C TRP A 9 20.75 -4.06 -15.84
N GLY A 10 21.75 -3.85 -14.99
CA GLY A 10 22.68 -4.91 -14.59
C GLY A 10 21.95 -5.95 -13.74
N VAL A 11 21.78 -7.17 -14.27
CA VAL A 11 21.14 -8.28 -13.55
C VAL A 11 22.22 -9.17 -12.96
N GLN A 12 22.33 -9.19 -11.63
CA GLN A 12 23.24 -10.07 -10.90
C GLN A 12 22.44 -11.03 -10.01
N ALA A 13 22.62 -12.34 -10.20
CA ALA A 13 21.86 -13.37 -9.50
C ALA A 13 22.11 -13.38 -7.97
N GLN A 14 23.27 -12.89 -7.53
CA GLN A 14 23.71 -12.86 -6.13
C GLN A 14 23.98 -11.42 -5.66
N ALA A 15 23.19 -10.46 -6.12
CA ALA A 15 23.31 -9.10 -5.61
C ALA A 15 22.98 -9.08 -4.09
N PRO A 16 23.76 -8.38 -3.25
CA PRO A 16 23.48 -8.25 -1.82
C PRO A 16 22.18 -7.50 -1.54
N VAL A 17 21.72 -6.68 -2.49
CA VAL A 17 20.43 -6.00 -2.47
C VAL A 17 19.63 -6.46 -3.67
N GLN A 18 18.39 -6.88 -3.43
CA GLN A 18 17.48 -7.40 -4.44
C GLN A 18 16.28 -6.47 -4.61
N LEU A 19 15.92 -6.23 -5.87
CA LEU A 19 14.70 -5.53 -6.25
C LEU A 19 13.67 -6.57 -6.69
N LEU A 20 12.57 -6.70 -5.96
CA LEU A 20 11.52 -7.67 -6.24
C LEU A 20 10.23 -6.96 -6.65
N ALA A 21 9.96 -6.95 -7.95
CA ALA A 21 8.69 -6.49 -8.50
C ALA A 21 7.73 -7.68 -8.63
N ARG A 22 6.53 -7.57 -8.07
CA ARG A 22 5.47 -8.59 -8.16
C ARG A 22 4.20 -7.95 -8.69
N LEU A 23 3.56 -8.67 -9.59
CA LEU A 23 2.19 -8.42 -10.01
C LEU A 23 1.44 -9.73 -9.83
N GLU A 24 0.51 -9.76 -8.89
CA GLU A 24 -0.20 -10.99 -8.52
C GLU A 24 -1.70 -10.76 -8.51
N ARG A 25 -2.44 -11.83 -8.76
CA ARG A 25 -3.88 -11.87 -8.58
C ARG A 25 -4.17 -12.47 -7.21
N LEU A 26 -4.88 -11.74 -6.38
CA LEU A 26 -5.26 -12.16 -5.03
C LEU A 26 -6.44 -13.16 -5.07
N PRO A 27 -6.69 -13.89 -3.97
CA PRO A 27 -7.89 -14.69 -3.83
C PRO A 27 -9.17 -13.87 -4.01
N ALA A 28 -10.25 -14.54 -4.44
CA ALA A 28 -11.55 -13.91 -4.53
C ALA A 28 -12.04 -13.49 -3.12
N GLN A 29 -12.59 -12.28 -3.04
CA GLN A 29 -13.18 -11.72 -1.83
C GLN A 29 -14.64 -11.36 -2.07
N GLU A 30 -15.48 -11.62 -1.07
CA GLU A 30 -16.88 -11.17 -1.07
C GLU A 30 -16.96 -9.73 -0.57
N LEU A 31 -17.64 -8.89 -1.33
CA LEU A 31 -17.93 -7.50 -1.04
C LEU A 31 -19.41 -7.33 -0.76
N LYS A 32 -19.74 -6.51 0.24
CA LYS A 32 -21.12 -6.23 0.66
C LYS A 32 -21.43 -4.77 0.43
N PHE A 33 -22.51 -4.52 -0.30
CA PHE A 33 -22.99 -3.18 -0.63
C PHE A 33 -24.38 -2.98 -0.06
N ARG A 34 -24.63 -1.78 0.48
CA ARG A 34 -25.96 -1.36 0.90
C ARG A 34 -26.50 -0.39 -0.12
N ASP A 35 -27.72 -0.62 -0.58
CA ASP A 35 -28.42 0.33 -1.43
C ASP A 35 -28.77 1.58 -0.60
N ALA A 36 -28.16 2.71 -0.96
CA ALA A 36 -28.42 3.99 -0.32
C ALA A 36 -29.85 4.51 -0.56
N ARG A 37 -30.52 4.08 -1.64
CA ARG A 37 -31.89 4.48 -1.99
C ARG A 37 -32.95 3.66 -1.27
N ASN A 38 -32.68 2.37 -1.05
CA ASN A 38 -33.67 1.45 -0.50
C ASN A 38 -33.38 0.95 0.93
N GLY A 39 -32.27 1.35 1.56
CA GLY A 39 -31.99 1.27 3.01
C GLY A 39 -31.84 -0.13 3.63
N ASN A 40 -32.55 -1.13 3.11
CA ASN A 40 -32.77 -2.44 3.71
C ASN A 40 -32.17 -3.59 2.88
N GLY A 41 -31.71 -3.33 1.66
CA GLY A 41 -31.07 -4.34 0.80
C GLY A 41 -29.55 -4.36 0.97
N VAL A 42 -29.01 -5.51 1.38
CA VAL A 42 -27.57 -5.81 1.23
C VAL A 42 -27.39 -6.68 0.00
N THR A 43 -26.59 -6.22 -0.95
CA THR A 43 -26.21 -6.97 -2.14
C THR A 43 -24.75 -7.39 -2.02
N THR A 44 -24.47 -8.66 -2.27
CA THR A 44 -23.11 -9.19 -2.33
C THR A 44 -22.59 -9.19 -3.76
N ALA A 45 -21.28 -8.99 -3.91
CA ALA A 45 -20.56 -9.17 -5.16
C ALA A 45 -19.19 -9.78 -4.86
N THR A 46 -18.68 -10.58 -5.78
CA THR A 46 -17.36 -11.19 -5.66
C THR A 46 -16.37 -10.41 -6.50
N MET A 47 -15.20 -10.12 -5.93
CA MET A 47 -14.08 -9.50 -6.63
C MET A 47 -12.83 -10.35 -6.52
N GLN A 48 -12.04 -10.45 -7.58
CA GLN A 48 -10.68 -10.96 -7.56
C GLN A 48 -9.66 -9.82 -7.78
N PRO A 49 -9.03 -9.31 -6.70
CA PRO A 49 -8.13 -8.17 -6.82
C PRO A 49 -6.80 -8.52 -7.50
N PHE A 50 -6.15 -7.48 -8.01
CA PHE A 50 -4.77 -7.47 -8.43
C PHE A 50 -3.96 -6.60 -7.47
N LYS A 51 -2.78 -7.10 -7.13
CA LYS A 51 -1.81 -6.41 -6.30
C LYS A 51 -0.52 -6.25 -7.09
N ALA A 52 0.03 -5.04 -7.09
CA ALA A 52 1.35 -4.77 -7.60
C ALA A 52 2.21 -4.27 -6.45
N ASP A 53 3.37 -4.88 -6.25
CA ASP A 53 4.30 -4.52 -5.19
C ASP A 53 5.71 -4.40 -5.75
N LEU A 54 6.46 -3.46 -5.20
CA LEU A 54 7.90 -3.39 -5.31
C LEU A 54 8.51 -3.47 -3.92
N GLU A 55 9.46 -4.37 -3.75
CA GLU A 55 10.24 -4.50 -2.52
C GLU A 55 11.73 -4.37 -2.82
N ILE A 56 12.44 -3.72 -1.91
CA ILE A 56 13.90 -3.66 -1.87
C ILE A 56 14.33 -4.44 -0.64
N ARG A 57 15.08 -5.52 -0.85
CA ARG A 57 15.50 -6.45 0.21
C ARG A 57 17.02 -6.58 0.27
N ARG A 58 17.54 -6.86 1.46
CA ARG A 58 18.92 -7.33 1.68
C ARG A 58 18.85 -8.70 2.36
N GLY A 59 19.09 -9.76 1.60
CA GLY A 59 18.77 -11.12 2.07
C GLY A 59 17.28 -11.21 2.45
N ASN A 60 17.00 -11.54 3.71
CA ASN A 60 15.63 -11.65 4.24
C ASN A 60 15.09 -10.33 4.84
N GLU A 61 15.91 -9.28 4.94
CA GLU A 61 15.51 -8.00 5.49
C GLU A 61 14.79 -7.16 4.43
N LEU A 62 13.58 -6.69 4.73
CA LEU A 62 12.86 -5.72 3.91
C LEU A 62 13.35 -4.31 4.26
N LEU A 63 14.00 -3.65 3.30
CA LEU A 63 14.50 -2.28 3.48
C LEU A 63 13.45 -1.23 3.10
N TRP A 64 12.67 -1.51 2.05
CA TRP A 64 11.64 -0.61 1.57
C TRP A 64 10.61 -1.38 0.75
N SER A 65 9.35 -0.98 0.83
CA SER A 65 8.30 -1.47 -0.05
C SER A 65 7.34 -0.37 -0.44
N ARG A 66 6.75 -0.54 -1.62
CA ARG A 66 5.59 0.22 -2.05
C ARG A 66 4.72 -0.70 -2.88
N GLY A 67 3.41 -0.58 -2.72
CA GLY A 67 2.47 -1.41 -3.45
C GLY A 67 1.18 -0.65 -3.72
N THR A 68 0.38 -1.23 -4.61
CA THR A 68 -1.01 -0.87 -4.83
C THR A 68 -1.84 -2.13 -4.91
N GLN A 69 -3.11 -1.99 -4.56
CA GLN A 69 -4.11 -3.02 -4.74
C GLN A 69 -5.35 -2.33 -5.29
N ASN A 70 -5.95 -2.92 -6.31
CA ASN A 70 -7.23 -2.41 -6.80
C ASN A 70 -8.35 -2.75 -5.81
N TYR A 71 -9.28 -1.82 -5.67
CA TYR A 71 -10.48 -2.01 -4.86
C TYR A 71 -11.58 -1.09 -5.38
N PRO A 72 -12.84 -1.54 -5.42
CA PRO A 72 -13.95 -0.65 -5.78
C PRO A 72 -14.10 0.45 -4.72
N PRO A 73 -14.55 1.66 -5.11
CA PRO A 73 -14.80 2.72 -4.16
C PRO A 73 -15.88 2.33 -3.15
N THR A 74 -15.87 2.97 -1.98
CA THR A 74 -16.89 2.79 -0.94
C THR A 74 -18.31 3.09 -1.45
N LEU A 75 -18.43 4.00 -2.43
CA LEU A 75 -19.67 4.33 -3.11
C LEU A 75 -19.57 3.92 -4.58
N LEU A 76 -20.39 2.96 -4.99
CA LEU A 76 -20.55 2.55 -6.38
C LEU A 76 -21.79 3.22 -6.98
N PHE A 77 -21.59 3.97 -8.05
CA PHE A 77 -22.68 4.47 -8.89
C PHE A 77 -22.94 3.45 -10.00
N LEU A 78 -24.16 2.93 -10.04
CA LEU A 78 -24.60 2.00 -11.07
C LEU A 78 -25.21 2.77 -12.24
N GLY A 79 -24.88 2.35 -13.47
CA GLY A 79 -25.59 2.79 -14.66
C GLY A 79 -27.04 2.25 -14.69
N GLU A 80 -27.82 2.73 -15.65
CA GLU A 80 -29.18 2.24 -15.86
C GLU A 80 -29.17 0.74 -16.18
N GLY A 81 -29.88 -0.06 -15.38
CA GLY A 81 -29.93 -1.53 -15.51
C GLY A 81 -28.64 -2.26 -15.10
N GLU A 82 -27.61 -1.56 -14.61
CA GLU A 82 -26.35 -2.18 -14.20
C GLU A 82 -26.45 -2.85 -12.82
N THR A 83 -25.90 -4.06 -12.71
CA THR A 83 -25.82 -4.80 -11.44
C THR A 83 -24.56 -4.42 -10.65
N VAL A 84 -24.59 -4.61 -9.33
CA VAL A 84 -23.43 -4.41 -8.45
C VAL A 84 -22.24 -5.26 -8.89
N GLN A 85 -22.47 -6.52 -9.29
CA GLN A 85 -21.40 -7.40 -9.78
C GLN A 85 -20.72 -6.85 -11.04
N GLN A 86 -21.50 -6.37 -12.01
CA GLN A 86 -20.95 -5.77 -13.24
C GLN A 86 -20.10 -4.52 -12.92
N ALA A 87 -20.57 -3.68 -11.99
CA ALA A 87 -19.83 -2.51 -11.55
C ALA A 87 -18.51 -2.89 -10.86
N VAL A 88 -18.51 -3.93 -10.02
CA VAL A 88 -17.31 -4.45 -9.34
C VAL A 88 -16.30 -5.03 -10.33
N THR A 89 -16.75 -5.80 -11.32
CA THR A 89 -15.86 -6.39 -12.35
C THR A 89 -15.08 -5.35 -13.15
N LYS A 90 -15.59 -4.12 -13.30
CA LYS A 90 -14.84 -3.01 -13.91
C LYS A 90 -13.54 -2.68 -13.16
N TRP A 91 -13.49 -2.96 -11.86
CA TRP A 91 -12.34 -2.71 -10.99
C TRP A 91 -11.36 -3.88 -10.92
N GLU A 92 -11.68 -5.05 -11.48
CA GLU A 92 -10.80 -6.24 -11.53
C GLU A 92 -9.73 -6.11 -12.62
N ARG A 93 -9.05 -4.96 -12.66
CA ARG A 93 -7.99 -4.69 -13.62
C ARG A 93 -6.70 -4.35 -12.89
N PRO A 94 -5.54 -4.86 -13.36
CA PRO A 94 -4.25 -4.47 -12.80
C PRO A 94 -3.98 -2.98 -13.05
N HIS A 95 -3.40 -2.30 -12.05
CA HIS A 95 -2.93 -0.92 -12.20
C HIS A 95 -1.65 -0.88 -13.05
N GLN A 96 -1.81 -0.74 -14.37
CA GLN A 96 -0.68 -0.72 -15.32
C GLN A 96 0.30 0.43 -15.05
N ASP A 97 -0.21 1.58 -14.61
CA ASP A 97 0.60 2.79 -14.37
C ASP A 97 1.37 2.77 -13.04
N PHE A 98 1.18 1.73 -12.21
CA PHE A 98 1.83 1.65 -10.91
C PHE A 98 3.36 1.74 -11.03
N PHE A 99 3.97 0.94 -11.92
CA PHE A 99 5.42 0.92 -12.08
C PHE A 99 5.95 2.18 -12.79
N THR A 100 5.16 2.80 -13.67
CA THR A 100 5.54 4.04 -14.37
C THR A 100 5.54 5.26 -13.45
N SER A 101 4.62 5.31 -12.48
CA SER A 101 4.53 6.39 -11.49
C SER A 101 5.37 6.16 -10.24
N LEU A 102 6.12 5.06 -10.20
CA LEU A 102 6.86 4.66 -9.04
C LEU A 102 8.18 5.44 -8.91
N HIS A 103 8.25 6.28 -7.90
CA HIS A 103 9.50 6.95 -7.51
C HIS A 103 10.15 6.19 -6.35
N LEU A 104 11.38 5.75 -6.57
CA LEU A 104 12.23 5.16 -5.53
C LEU A 104 12.89 6.26 -4.70
N PRO A 105 12.89 6.16 -3.36
CA PRO A 105 13.54 7.16 -2.53
C PRO A 105 15.06 7.15 -2.81
N PRO A 106 15.71 8.32 -2.81
CA PRO A 106 17.14 8.43 -3.08
C PRO A 106 17.98 7.78 -1.97
N ARG A 107 17.40 7.64 -0.77
CA ARG A 107 18.00 7.00 0.39
C ARG A 107 16.96 6.14 1.09
N ILE A 108 17.32 4.91 1.40
CA ILE A 108 16.51 4.02 2.24
C ILE A 108 17.21 3.98 3.60
N PRO A 109 16.61 4.57 4.64
CA PRO A 109 17.25 4.60 5.93
C PRO A 109 17.36 3.20 6.53
N ARG A 110 18.50 2.90 7.16
CA ARG A 110 18.71 1.59 7.78
C ARG A 110 17.93 1.49 9.09
N HIS A 111 17.32 0.34 9.34
CA HIS A 111 16.60 0.08 10.58
C HIS A 111 17.52 -0.25 11.78
N ASP A 112 18.79 -0.58 11.54
CA ASP A 112 19.78 -0.99 12.55
C ASP A 112 20.66 0.17 13.06
N GLY A 113 20.38 1.41 12.65
CA GLY A 113 21.08 2.61 13.12
C GLY A 113 20.54 3.16 14.45
N PRO A 114 21.36 3.93 15.20
CA PRO A 114 20.94 4.53 16.47
C PRO A 114 19.84 5.60 16.31
N THR A 115 19.70 6.16 15.10
CA THR A 115 18.61 7.03 14.70
C THR A 115 17.51 6.18 14.08
N LYS A 116 16.26 6.30 14.54
CA LYS A 116 15.09 5.86 13.78
C LYS A 116 14.81 6.94 12.74
N PRO A 117 15.32 6.83 11.51
CA PRO A 117 14.98 7.80 10.50
C PRO A 117 13.50 7.51 10.19
N GLY A 118 12.67 8.52 9.99
CA GLY A 118 11.29 8.23 9.62
C GLY A 118 11.24 7.74 8.18
N TYR A 119 10.43 8.35 7.33
CA TYR A 119 10.26 7.91 5.95
C TYR A 119 10.37 9.08 5.00
N SER A 120 10.91 8.83 3.81
CA SER A 120 10.97 9.83 2.74
C SER A 120 9.65 9.82 1.96
N LEU A 121 9.07 11.00 1.75
CA LEU A 121 7.87 11.23 0.95
C LEU A 121 8.24 11.97 -0.33
N PHE A 122 7.66 11.58 -1.45
CA PHE A 122 7.75 12.35 -2.69
C PHE A 122 6.55 13.30 -2.78
N ARG A 123 6.79 14.61 -2.72
CA ARG A 123 5.76 15.66 -2.83
C ARG A 123 6.20 16.71 -3.84
N SER A 124 5.30 17.05 -4.76
CA SER A 124 5.51 18.14 -5.73
C SER A 124 6.86 18.09 -6.48
N GLY A 125 7.30 16.88 -6.86
CA GLY A 125 8.57 16.68 -7.57
C GLY A 125 9.83 16.62 -6.69
N THR A 126 9.70 16.74 -5.37
CA THR A 126 10.82 16.76 -4.42
C THR A 126 10.66 15.68 -3.34
N TRP A 127 11.79 15.13 -2.88
CA TRP A 127 11.83 14.22 -1.74
C TRP A 127 11.94 14.99 -0.43
N GLU A 128 11.05 14.72 0.51
CA GLU A 128 11.02 15.28 1.86
C GLU A 128 11.23 14.15 2.88
N ASP A 129 12.17 14.33 3.81
CA ASP A 129 12.39 13.37 4.90
C ASP A 129 11.52 13.72 6.10
N VAL A 130 10.67 12.79 6.53
CA VAL A 130 9.88 12.92 7.76
C VAL A 130 10.62 12.18 8.87
N SER A 131 10.93 12.85 9.99
CA SER A 131 11.43 12.19 11.21
C SER A 131 10.26 11.71 12.05
N LEU A 132 10.24 10.43 12.45
CA LEU A 132 9.27 9.95 13.43
C LEU A 132 9.64 10.55 14.80
N PRO A 133 8.71 11.18 15.54
CA PRO A 133 8.98 11.60 16.90
C PRO A 133 9.36 10.37 17.73
N ALA A 134 10.37 10.50 18.59
CA ALA A 134 10.72 9.45 19.54
C ALA A 134 9.44 9.01 20.26
N SER A 135 9.13 7.71 20.21
CA SER A 135 8.00 7.13 20.93
C SER A 135 8.07 7.61 22.37
N LYS A 136 7.09 8.42 22.79
CA LYS A 136 6.97 8.89 24.18
C LYS A 136 7.10 7.65 25.06
N PRO A 137 8.02 7.60 26.05
CA PRO A 137 8.14 6.45 26.91
C PRO A 137 6.75 6.15 27.50
N ALA A 138 6.34 4.88 27.44
CA ALA A 138 5.13 4.45 28.10
C ALA A 138 5.17 4.99 29.55
N PRO A 139 4.06 5.56 30.07
CA PRO A 139 4.04 5.99 31.46
C PRO A 139 4.44 4.80 32.31
N ALA A 140 5.45 4.98 33.16
CA ALA A 140 5.88 3.96 34.09
C ALA A 140 4.65 3.44 34.84
N ALA A 141 4.46 2.12 34.86
CA ALA A 141 3.36 1.48 35.56
C ALA A 141 3.37 1.96 37.02
N GLY A 142 2.44 2.86 37.37
CA GLY A 142 2.37 3.44 38.72
C GLY A 142 1.92 4.90 38.81
N GLN A 143 1.80 5.66 37.72
CA GLN A 143 1.22 7.01 37.80
C GLN A 143 -0.33 6.96 37.75
N PRO A 144 -1.05 7.46 38.77
CA PRO A 144 -2.49 7.53 38.73
C PRO A 144 -2.95 8.54 37.65
N PRO A 145 -4.12 8.32 37.04
CA PRO A 145 -4.62 9.21 35.98
C PRO A 145 -4.81 10.63 36.53
N ILE A 146 -4.18 11.60 35.88
CA ILE A 146 -4.41 13.03 36.13
C ILE A 146 -5.85 13.31 35.73
N ALA A 147 -6.68 13.65 36.73
CA ALA A 147 -8.08 14.01 36.50
C ALA A 147 -8.18 15.28 35.62
N PRO A 148 -9.09 15.33 34.65
CA PRO A 148 -9.33 16.55 33.88
C PRO A 148 -9.88 17.66 34.80
N PRO A 149 -9.55 18.94 34.54
CA PRO A 149 -10.10 20.04 35.33
C PRO A 149 -11.62 20.06 35.18
N ARG A 150 -12.32 20.05 36.32
CA ARG A 150 -13.77 20.29 36.35
C ARG A 150 -14.01 21.72 35.85
N ARG A 151 -14.86 21.84 34.83
CA ARG A 151 -15.44 23.11 34.41
C ARG A 151 -16.41 23.63 35.47
#